data_AF-A0A0Q9W6S8-F1
#
_entry.id   AF-A0A0Q9W6S8-F1
#
_cell.length_a   1.000
_cell.length_b   1.000
_cell.length_c   1.000
_cell.angle_alpha   90.00
_cell.angle_beta   90.00
_cell.angle_gamma   90.00
#
_symmetry.space_group_name_H-M   'P 1'
#
loop_
_entity.id
_entity.type
_entity.pdbx_description
1 polymer ?
#
loop_
_entity_poly.entity_id
_entity_poly.type
_entity_poly.pdbx_seq_one_letter_code
_entity_poly.pdbx_strand_id
1 'polypeptide(L)'
;MNPNCQTDINSAECQKWMREVCAHCRELFAREATDKWAAWWHDATPALFKDVPDMTVYDCNKLKHLLELEVAAIRPPEVPMQFPEFTWWQKALLISVYIGILVLMVLMCRYWRRGRRVRVQSMDEEKAGPQRPINKTPPQSEQKTQAPPSTPPAPHPQHEDVQKPNKSRHTFKAWMRHRCRPIFVHNEASLRRQQAKYKANELIREAHNQQNIEKWTRAREEVEKRRQERKDSLAMDSKRKDTQHLDENQHK
;
A
#
# COMPACT_ATOMS: atom_id res chain seq x y z
N MET A 1 -2.35 -2.53 -37.59
CA MET A 1 -2.25 -2.06 -38.98
C MET A 1 -3.55 -2.40 -39.67
N ASN A 2 -4.11 -1.50 -40.49
CA ASN A 2 -5.26 -1.81 -41.33
C ASN A 2 -4.94 -3.04 -42.21
N PRO A 3 -5.81 -4.06 -42.33
CA PRO A 3 -5.58 -5.22 -43.19
C PRO A 3 -5.27 -4.85 -44.65
N ASN A 4 -5.84 -3.75 -45.17
CA ASN A 4 -5.55 -3.28 -46.53
C ASN A 4 -4.08 -2.84 -46.69
N CYS A 5 -3.46 -2.35 -45.61
CA CYS A 5 -2.04 -2.00 -45.59
C CYS A 5 -1.11 -3.21 -45.45
N GLN A 6 -1.61 -4.39 -45.03
CA GLN A 6 -0.79 -5.60 -44.98
C GLN A 6 -0.55 -6.19 -46.37
N THR A 7 -1.50 -6.03 -47.29
CA THR A 7 -1.40 -6.56 -48.65
C THR A 7 -0.53 -5.68 -49.53
N ASP A 8 -0.71 -4.36 -49.48
CA ASP A 8 0.13 -3.39 -50.21
C ASP A 8 0.15 -2.02 -49.52
N ILE A 9 1.33 -1.65 -49.01
CA ILE A 9 1.58 -0.35 -48.36
C ILE A 9 1.47 0.83 -49.34
N ASN A 10 1.68 0.58 -50.63
CA ASN A 10 1.62 1.60 -51.68
C ASN A 10 0.21 1.78 -52.26
N SER A 11 -0.76 0.98 -51.81
CA SER A 11 -2.16 1.14 -52.23
C SER A 11 -2.69 2.52 -51.84
N ALA A 12 -3.49 3.13 -52.74
CA ALA A 12 -4.07 4.45 -52.51
C ALA A 12 -4.95 4.51 -51.25
N GLU A 13 -5.62 3.40 -50.93
CA GLU A 13 -6.43 3.25 -49.71
C GLU A 13 -5.57 3.25 -48.45
N CYS A 14 -4.46 2.50 -48.43
CA CYS A 14 -3.54 2.51 -47.30
C CYS A 14 -2.90 3.89 -47.09
N GLN A 15 -2.48 4.53 -48.17
CA GLN A 15 -1.92 5.89 -48.13
C GLN A 15 -2.93 6.92 -47.61
N LYS A 16 -4.22 6.78 -47.96
CA LYS A 16 -5.30 7.61 -47.42
C LYS A 16 -5.47 7.37 -45.91
N TRP A 17 -5.56 6.12 -45.48
CA TRP A 17 -5.71 5.76 -44.07
C TRP A 17 -4.52 6.23 -43.23
N MET A 18 -3.28 6.06 -43.69
CA MET A 18 -2.10 6.56 -42.96
C MET A 18 -2.12 8.07 -42.79
N ARG A 19 -2.55 8.83 -43.81
CA ARG A 19 -2.67 10.29 -43.70
C ARG A 19 -3.72 10.69 -42.66
N GLU A 20 -4.85 9.99 -42.62
CA GLU A 20 -5.91 10.22 -41.63
C GLU A 20 -5.42 9.92 -40.21
N VAL A 21 -4.74 8.79 -39.99
CA VAL A 21 -4.16 8.44 -38.69
C VAL A 21 -3.08 9.45 -38.26
N CYS A 22 -2.19 9.84 -39.16
CA CYS A 22 -1.17 10.85 -38.87
C CYS A 22 -1.79 12.21 -38.51
N ALA A 23 -2.84 12.63 -39.21
CA ALA A 23 -3.56 13.86 -38.90
C ALA A 23 -4.24 13.79 -37.52
N HIS A 24 -4.94 12.69 -37.24
CA HIS A 24 -5.64 12.48 -35.98
C HIS A 24 -4.68 12.40 -34.79
N CYS A 25 -3.59 11.64 -34.91
CA CYS A 25 -2.56 11.57 -33.89
C CYS A 25 -1.93 12.93 -33.60
N ARG A 26 -1.68 13.75 -34.63
CA ARG A 26 -1.15 15.11 -34.47
C ARG A 26 -2.12 16.01 -33.68
N GLU A 27 -3.42 15.89 -33.96
CA GLU A 27 -4.46 16.61 -33.23
C GLU A 27 -4.54 16.16 -31.76
N LEU A 28 -4.52 14.84 -31.51
CA LEU A 28 -4.49 14.28 -30.16
C LEU A 28 -3.28 14.77 -29.36
N PHE A 29 -2.07 14.75 -29.95
CA PHE A 29 -0.88 15.28 -29.28
C PHE A 29 -0.95 16.78 -29.02
N ALA A 30 -1.54 17.57 -29.93
CA ALA A 30 -1.71 19.00 -29.73
C ALA A 30 -2.68 19.30 -28.57
N ARG A 31 -3.73 18.48 -28.41
CA ARG A 31 -4.69 18.58 -27.32
C ARG A 31 -4.09 18.10 -25.99
N GLU A 32 -3.45 16.94 -25.98
CA GLU A 32 -2.88 16.31 -24.79
C GLU A 32 -1.69 17.07 -24.21
N ALA A 33 -0.92 17.80 -25.03
CA ALA A 33 0.20 18.63 -24.56
C ALA A 33 -0.21 19.67 -23.51
N THR A 34 -1.51 20.00 -23.43
CA THR A 34 -2.06 20.89 -22.40
C THR A 34 -2.46 20.16 -21.11
N ASP A 35 -2.64 18.84 -21.13
CA ASP A 35 -3.20 18.06 -20.03
C ASP A 35 -2.19 17.02 -19.49
N LYS A 36 -1.29 17.48 -18.62
CA LYS A 36 -0.14 16.69 -18.10
C LYS A 36 -0.53 15.42 -17.31
N TRP A 37 -1.81 15.23 -16.98
CA TRP A 37 -2.29 14.16 -16.10
C TRP A 37 -3.06 13.04 -16.81
N ALA A 38 -3.43 13.22 -18.08
CA ALA A 38 -4.21 12.22 -18.82
C ALA A 38 -3.36 11.00 -19.27
N ALA A 39 -2.05 11.19 -19.42
CA ALA A 39 -1.12 10.12 -19.84
C ALA A 39 -0.94 8.94 -18.87
N TRP A 40 -1.32 9.06 -17.58
CA TRP A 40 -0.98 8.02 -16.58
C TRP A 40 -1.98 6.83 -16.54
N TRP A 41 -3.18 6.94 -17.14
CA TRP A 41 -4.30 5.98 -16.93
C TRP A 41 -4.60 5.07 -18.13
N HIS A 42 -3.86 5.14 -19.24
CA HIS A 42 -4.26 4.38 -20.43
C HIS A 42 -4.08 2.87 -20.24
N ASP A 43 -5.22 2.18 -20.21
CA ASP A 43 -5.35 0.74 -20.14
C ASP A 43 -4.48 0.06 -21.21
N ALA A 44 -3.59 -0.82 -20.77
CA ALA A 44 -2.67 -1.58 -21.61
C ALA A 44 -3.37 -2.72 -22.38
N THR A 45 -4.68 -2.65 -22.61
CA THR A 45 -5.40 -3.66 -23.38
C THR A 45 -5.13 -3.42 -24.86
N PRO A 46 -4.43 -4.32 -25.57
CA PRO A 46 -4.18 -4.16 -26.99
C PRO A 46 -5.48 -4.38 -27.74
N ALA A 47 -6.22 -3.31 -28.02
CA ALA A 47 -7.37 -3.39 -28.89
C ALA A 47 -6.89 -3.62 -30.33
N LEU A 48 -7.08 -4.85 -30.80
CA LEU A 48 -6.95 -5.20 -32.20
C LEU A 48 -8.05 -4.46 -32.98
N PHE A 49 -7.62 -3.49 -33.79
CA PHE A 49 -8.42 -2.73 -34.76
C PHE A 49 -9.52 -1.84 -34.15
N LYS A 50 -9.11 -0.68 -33.64
CA LYS A 50 -10.02 0.44 -33.43
C LYS A 50 -10.11 1.27 -34.70
N ASP A 51 -11.28 1.82 -34.97
CA ASP A 51 -11.44 2.85 -35.99
C ASP A 51 -10.61 4.09 -35.63
N VAL A 52 -10.19 4.85 -36.65
CA VAL A 52 -9.35 6.05 -36.48
C VAL A 52 -9.85 7.00 -35.37
N PRO A 53 -11.16 7.33 -35.24
CA PRO A 53 -11.64 8.20 -34.17
C PRO A 53 -11.54 7.62 -32.76
N ASP A 54 -11.42 6.30 -32.61
CA ASP A 54 -11.31 5.64 -31.30
C ASP A 54 -9.85 5.44 -30.86
N MET A 55 -8.88 5.86 -31.69
CA MET A 55 -7.46 5.79 -31.34
C MET A 55 -7.13 6.73 -30.17
N THR A 56 -6.34 6.22 -29.23
CA THR A 56 -5.84 7.02 -28.11
C THR A 56 -4.42 7.52 -28.38
N VAL A 57 -3.96 8.47 -27.56
CA VAL A 57 -2.56 8.96 -27.60
C VAL A 57 -1.56 7.81 -27.44
N TYR A 58 -1.92 6.80 -26.62
CA TYR A 58 -1.12 5.59 -26.45
C TYR A 58 -0.99 4.81 -27.76
N ASP A 59 -2.11 4.62 -28.48
CA ASP A 59 -2.12 3.92 -29.77
C ASP A 59 -1.25 4.65 -30.80
N CYS A 60 -1.28 5.98 -30.82
CA CYS A 60 -0.41 6.82 -31.65
C CYS A 60 1.07 6.68 -31.31
N ASN A 61 1.44 6.68 -30.03
CA ASN A 61 2.82 6.48 -29.59
C ASN A 61 3.33 5.07 -29.92
N LYS A 62 2.48 4.05 -29.73
CA LYS A 62 2.81 2.67 -30.09
C LYS A 62 3.00 2.53 -31.59
N LEU A 63 2.13 3.12 -32.40
CA LEU A 63 2.25 3.13 -33.85
C LEU A 63 3.54 3.81 -34.29
N LYS A 64 3.86 4.98 -33.72
CA LYS A 64 5.13 5.68 -33.96
C LYS A 64 6.33 4.79 -33.65
N HIS A 65 6.33 4.12 -32.51
CA HIS A 65 7.44 3.24 -32.12
C HIS A 65 7.59 2.04 -33.06
N LEU A 66 6.47 1.41 -33.48
CA LEU A 66 6.50 0.34 -34.46
C LEU A 66 7.02 0.83 -35.82
N LEU A 67 6.61 2.03 -36.24
CA LEU A 67 7.12 2.66 -37.46
C LEU A 67 8.63 2.93 -37.36
N GLU A 68 9.10 3.45 -36.23
CA GLU A 68 10.52 3.69 -35.99
C GLU A 68 11.32 2.39 -36.03
N LEU A 69 10.78 1.29 -35.47
CA LEU A 69 11.40 -0.03 -35.53
C LEU A 69 11.46 -0.58 -36.96
N GLU A 70 10.37 -0.49 -37.73
CA GLU A 70 10.33 -0.93 -39.13
C GLU A 70 11.26 -0.09 -40.01
N VAL A 71 11.26 1.23 -39.84
CA VAL A 71 12.15 2.15 -40.56
C VAL A 71 13.61 1.88 -40.19
N ALA A 72 13.92 1.61 -38.91
CA ALA A 72 15.26 1.24 -38.48
C ALA A 72 15.71 -0.12 -39.02
N ALA A 73 14.78 -1.06 -39.25
CA ALA A 73 15.07 -2.34 -39.87
C ALA A 73 15.33 -2.24 -41.38
N ILE A 74 14.57 -1.39 -42.09
CA ILE A 74 14.70 -1.18 -43.55
C ILE A 74 15.91 -0.29 -43.87
N ARG A 75 16.16 0.70 -43.03
CA ARG A 75 17.26 1.66 -43.16
C ARG A 75 18.05 1.61 -41.85
N PRO A 76 19.01 0.67 -41.70
CA PRO A 76 19.90 0.71 -40.56
C PRO A 76 20.49 2.12 -40.49
N PRO A 77 20.42 2.80 -39.34
CA PRO A 77 20.84 4.18 -39.24
C PRO A 77 22.34 4.26 -39.53
N GLU A 78 22.70 4.61 -40.76
CA GLU A 78 24.04 5.05 -41.15
C GLU A 78 24.34 6.47 -40.64
N VAL A 79 23.49 7.00 -39.75
CA VAL A 79 23.81 8.21 -39.02
C VAL A 79 24.72 7.76 -37.88
N PRO A 80 26.05 8.03 -37.92
CA PRO A 80 26.83 7.94 -36.71
C PRO A 80 26.11 8.83 -35.70
N MET A 81 25.58 8.24 -34.62
CA MET A 81 25.19 9.02 -33.46
C MET A 81 26.46 9.66 -32.94
N GLN A 82 26.82 10.80 -33.54
CA GLN A 82 27.68 11.79 -32.94
C GLN A 82 26.86 12.34 -31.79
N PHE A 83 26.85 11.61 -30.67
CA PHE A 83 26.64 12.25 -29.39
C PHE A 83 27.67 13.37 -29.36
N PRO A 84 27.25 14.65 -29.32
CA PRO A 84 28.21 15.73 -29.18
C PRO A 84 29.05 15.37 -27.97
N GLU A 85 30.35 15.22 -28.17
CA GLU A 85 31.22 14.73 -27.11
C GLU A 85 31.03 15.61 -25.89
N PHE A 86 30.33 15.08 -24.90
CA PHE A 86 30.00 15.82 -23.70
C PHE A 86 31.31 16.28 -23.10
N THR A 87 31.52 17.59 -23.11
CA THR A 87 32.70 18.22 -22.53
C THR A 87 32.86 17.71 -21.10
N TRP A 88 34.09 17.43 -20.68
CA TRP A 88 34.36 16.79 -19.38
C TRP A 88 33.72 17.55 -18.20
N TRP A 89 33.63 18.88 -18.30
CA TRP A 89 32.93 19.72 -17.33
C TRP A 89 31.42 19.46 -17.23
N GLN A 90 30.74 19.20 -18.35
CA GLN A 90 29.32 18.81 -18.32
C GLN A 90 29.11 17.46 -17.62
N LYS A 91 30.02 16.49 -17.83
CA LYS A 91 30.01 15.21 -17.10
C LYS A 91 30.23 15.42 -15.61
N ALA A 92 31.21 16.25 -15.23
CA ALA A 92 31.46 16.60 -13.84
C ALA A 92 30.26 17.30 -13.18
N LEU A 93 29.61 18.22 -13.90
CA LEU A 93 28.40 18.90 -13.44
C LEU A 93 27.25 17.91 -13.21
N LEU A 94 27.00 16.99 -14.16
CA LEU A 94 25.98 15.95 -14.02
C LEU A 94 26.23 15.05 -12.80
N ILE A 95 27.48 14.61 -12.60
CA ILE A 95 27.88 13.80 -11.43
C ILE A 95 27.65 14.59 -10.13
N SER A 96 27.99 15.87 -10.10
CA SER A 96 27.80 16.72 -8.91
C SER A 96 26.32 16.87 -8.53
N VAL A 97 25.43 17.04 -9.53
CA VAL A 97 23.98 17.11 -9.33
C VAL A 97 23.47 15.78 -8.77
N TYR A 98 23.92 14.66 -9.31
CA TYR A 98 23.52 13.33 -8.84
C TYR A 98 23.95 13.07 -7.39
N ILE A 99 25.19 13.45 -7.03
CA ILE A 99 25.67 13.37 -5.64
C ILE A 99 24.83 14.27 -4.73
N GLY A 100 24.49 15.48 -5.16
CA GLY A 100 23.63 16.40 -4.41
C GLY A 100 22.25 15.79 -4.10
N ILE A 101 21.62 15.17 -5.10
CA ILE A 101 20.33 14.45 -4.94
C ILE A 101 20.48 13.30 -3.94
N LEU A 102 21.54 12.49 -4.04
CA LEU A 102 21.79 11.38 -3.11
C LEU A 102 21.98 11.87 -1.67
N VAL A 103 22.73 12.96 -1.47
CA VAL A 103 22.92 13.57 -0.15
C VAL A 103 21.59 14.08 0.41
N LEU A 104 20.79 14.80 -0.39
CA LEU A 104 19.46 15.25 0.00
C LEU A 104 18.54 14.09 0.38
N MET A 105 18.52 13.02 -0.41
CA MET A 105 17.76 11.80 -0.12
C MET A 105 18.19 11.16 1.21
N VAL A 106 19.49 11.07 1.48
CA VAL A 106 20.00 10.55 2.76
C VAL A 106 19.60 11.44 3.93
N LEU A 107 19.66 12.77 3.76
CA LEU A 107 19.23 13.72 4.78
C LEU A 107 17.73 13.59 5.06
N MET A 108 16.88 13.57 4.03
CA MET A 108 15.44 13.34 4.16
C MET A 108 15.13 12.01 4.85
N CYS A 109 15.82 10.93 4.46
CA CYS A 109 15.70 9.64 5.14
C CYS A 109 16.09 9.73 6.62
N ARG A 110 17.13 10.49 6.97
CA ARG A 110 17.56 10.69 8.37
C ARG A 110 16.54 11.52 9.15
N TYR A 111 16.04 12.61 8.59
CA TYR A 111 15.00 13.44 9.21
C TYR A 111 13.72 12.65 9.42
N TRP A 112 13.27 11.89 8.41
CA TRP A 112 12.07 11.08 8.53
C TRP A 112 12.22 9.95 9.55
N ARG A 113 13.40 9.31 9.62
CA ARG A 113 13.70 8.32 10.67
C ARG A 113 13.75 8.93 12.07
N ARG A 114 14.22 10.17 12.22
CA ARG A 114 14.19 10.88 13.52
C ARG A 114 12.76 11.18 13.93
N GLY A 115 11.93 11.70 13.03
CA GLY A 115 10.52 11.99 13.30
C GLY A 115 9.71 10.77 13.75
N ARG A 116 9.96 9.59 13.14
CA ARG A 116 9.28 8.35 13.57
C ARG A 116 9.68 7.88 14.97
N ARG A 117 10.94 8.07 15.40
CA ARG A 117 11.35 7.64 16.75
C ARG A 117 10.68 8.46 17.85
N VAL A 118 10.55 9.77 17.65
CA VAL A 118 9.89 10.67 18.62
C VAL A 118 8.41 10.30 18.76
N ARG A 119 7.73 9.99 17.65
CA ARG A 119 6.31 9.63 17.67
C ARG A 119 6.00 8.31 18.37
N VAL A 120 6.93 7.35 18.32
CA VAL A 120 6.75 6.04 18.99
C VAL A 120 6.98 6.15 20.51
N GLN A 121 7.94 6.96 20.96
CA GLN A 121 8.15 7.16 22.41
C GLN A 121 7.00 7.90 23.10
N SER A 122 6.32 8.82 22.39
CA SER A 122 5.21 9.58 22.95
C SER A 122 3.97 8.75 23.30
N MET A 123 3.80 7.53 22.79
CA MET A 123 2.60 6.72 23.06
C MET A 123 2.77 5.67 24.16
N ASP A 124 4.00 5.34 24.54
CA ASP A 124 4.25 4.35 25.60
C ASP A 124 4.29 4.98 27.01
N GLU A 125 4.46 6.31 27.12
CA GLU A 125 4.59 6.98 28.42
C GLU A 125 3.23 7.35 29.07
N GLU A 126 2.12 7.35 28.31
CA GLU A 126 0.80 7.75 28.85
C GLU A 126 0.02 6.60 29.52
N LYS A 127 0.49 5.35 29.42
CA LYS A 127 -0.19 4.19 30.06
C LYS A 127 0.41 3.73 31.38
N ALA A 128 1.44 4.40 31.88
CA ALA A 128 1.93 4.21 33.25
C ALA A 128 1.13 5.09 34.23
N GLY A 129 -0.18 4.83 34.31
CA GLY A 129 -1.00 5.39 35.38
C GLY A 129 -0.46 4.93 36.75
N PRO A 130 -0.51 5.79 37.80
CA PRO A 130 -0.09 5.41 39.15
C PRO A 130 -0.90 4.21 39.63
N GLN A 131 -0.28 3.03 39.69
CA GLN A 131 -0.87 1.90 40.41
C GLN A 131 -0.96 2.28 41.89
N ARG A 132 -2.17 2.58 42.35
CA ARG A 132 -2.49 2.62 43.78
C ARG A 132 -2.09 1.27 44.40
N PRO A 133 -1.33 1.27 45.51
CA PRO A 133 -1.07 0.05 46.26
C PRO A 133 -2.40 -0.44 46.86
N ILE A 134 -2.93 -1.54 46.33
CA ILE A 134 -4.03 -2.27 46.95
C ILE A 134 -3.43 -3.02 48.14
N ASN A 135 -3.59 -2.45 49.34
CA ASN A 135 -3.38 -3.15 50.59
C ASN A 135 -4.36 -4.34 50.66
N LYS A 136 -3.82 -5.55 50.45
CA LYS A 136 -4.51 -6.80 50.77
C LYS A 136 -4.22 -7.15 52.22
N THR A 137 -5.18 -6.86 53.09
CA THR A 137 -5.25 -7.42 54.44
C THR A 137 -5.76 -8.87 54.35
N PRO A 138 -5.04 -9.87 54.88
CA PRO A 138 -5.58 -11.22 55.01
C PRO A 138 -6.42 -11.33 56.30
N PRO A 139 -7.57 -12.02 56.30
CA PRO A 139 -8.26 -12.36 57.53
C PRO A 139 -7.49 -13.49 58.24
N GLN A 140 -7.02 -13.15 59.42
CA GLN A 140 -6.48 -14.02 60.45
C GLN A 140 -7.61 -14.94 60.96
N SER A 141 -7.47 -16.25 60.78
CA SER A 141 -8.20 -17.24 61.56
C SER A 141 -7.18 -18.17 62.21
N GLU A 142 -7.25 -18.16 63.53
CA GLU A 142 -6.49 -18.99 64.46
C GLU A 142 -6.76 -20.48 64.21
N GLN A 143 -5.71 -21.31 64.15
CA GLN A 143 -5.72 -22.52 64.98
C GLN A 143 -4.30 -23.03 65.26
N LYS A 144 -4.02 -23.05 66.55
CA LYS A 144 -2.86 -23.53 67.30
C LYS A 144 -2.89 -25.07 67.37
N THR A 145 -1.75 -25.76 67.21
CA THR A 145 -1.27 -26.85 68.10
C THR A 145 0.16 -27.32 67.72
N GLN A 146 1.06 -27.14 68.69
CA GLN A 146 2.32 -27.82 69.11
C GLN A 146 3.26 -28.64 68.18
N ALA A 147 4.56 -28.46 68.46
CA ALA A 147 5.83 -28.96 67.86
C ALA A 147 6.33 -30.31 68.49
N PRO A 148 7.61 -30.79 68.36
CA PRO A 148 8.72 -30.73 67.36
C PRO A 148 9.35 -32.15 67.09
N PRO A 149 10.64 -32.39 66.70
CA PRO A 149 11.57 -31.79 65.72
C PRO A 149 12.23 -32.83 64.75
N SER A 150 12.71 -32.42 63.56
CA SER A 150 14.07 -32.75 63.02
C SER A 150 14.30 -32.26 61.57
N THR A 151 15.44 -31.60 61.40
CA THR A 151 16.18 -31.02 60.24
C THR A 151 16.46 -32.07 59.11
N PRO A 152 16.90 -31.76 57.84
CA PRO A 152 17.59 -30.56 57.32
C PRO A 152 17.23 -30.15 55.84
N PRO A 153 18.07 -29.36 55.11
CA PRO A 153 17.88 -27.96 54.75
C PRO A 153 17.22 -27.70 53.37
N ALA A 154 16.68 -26.49 53.24
CA ALA A 154 16.07 -25.94 52.04
C ALA A 154 17.06 -25.70 50.87
N PRO A 155 16.65 -25.88 49.61
CA PRO A 155 17.33 -25.29 48.46
C PRO A 155 16.94 -23.81 48.35
N HIS A 156 17.96 -22.94 48.36
CA HIS A 156 17.84 -21.53 48.02
C HIS A 156 17.12 -21.35 46.66
N PRO A 157 16.08 -20.51 46.54
CA PRO A 157 15.62 -20.07 45.24
C PRO A 157 16.69 -19.14 44.66
N GLN A 158 17.39 -19.62 43.64
CA GLN A 158 18.23 -18.79 42.80
C GLN A 158 17.33 -17.72 42.18
N HIS A 159 17.52 -16.47 42.62
CA HIS A 159 17.07 -15.31 41.87
C HIS A 159 17.80 -15.34 40.53
N GLU A 160 17.14 -15.84 39.49
CA GLU A 160 17.55 -15.60 38.11
C GLU A 160 17.49 -14.10 37.87
N ASP A 161 18.64 -13.44 38.00
CA ASP A 161 18.84 -12.06 37.58
C ASP A 161 18.48 -11.96 36.10
N VAL A 162 17.32 -11.37 35.82
CA VAL A 162 16.87 -10.97 34.50
C VAL A 162 17.85 -9.94 33.98
N GLN A 163 18.92 -10.41 33.32
CA GLN A 163 19.92 -9.59 32.68
C GLN A 163 19.23 -8.74 31.61
N LYS A 164 19.07 -7.44 31.92
CA LYS A 164 18.56 -6.45 30.98
C LYS A 164 19.44 -6.48 29.72
N PRO A 165 18.87 -6.57 28.50
CA PRO A 165 19.65 -6.64 27.28
C PRO A 165 20.44 -5.35 27.12
N ASN A 166 21.75 -5.47 27.27
CA ASN A 166 22.68 -4.38 27.12
C ASN A 166 22.54 -3.84 25.68
N LYS A 167 22.18 -2.56 25.53
CA LYS A 167 21.95 -1.90 24.24
C LYS A 167 23.27 -1.76 23.48
N SER A 168 23.71 -2.88 22.90
CA SER A 168 24.86 -3.00 22.01
C SER A 168 24.75 -1.97 20.90
N ARG A 169 25.76 -1.10 20.80
CA ARG A 169 25.89 -0.11 19.74
C ARG A 169 25.78 -0.83 18.40
N HIS A 170 24.70 -0.56 17.66
CA HIS A 170 24.44 -1.13 16.34
C HIS A 170 25.59 -0.77 15.38
N THR A 171 26.60 -1.64 15.30
CA THR A 171 27.72 -1.45 14.38
C THR A 171 27.21 -1.55 12.95
N PHE A 172 27.82 -0.77 12.05
CA PHE A 172 27.50 -0.80 10.61
C PHE A 172 27.54 -2.23 10.03
N LYS A 173 28.43 -3.09 10.57
CA LYS A 173 28.48 -4.53 10.26
C LYS A 173 27.20 -5.28 10.67
N ALA A 174 26.62 -5.01 11.84
CA ALA A 174 25.34 -5.62 12.24
C ALA A 174 24.19 -5.14 11.35
N TRP A 175 24.20 -3.87 10.94
CA TRP A 175 23.22 -3.33 9.99
C TRP A 175 23.35 -3.97 8.60
N MET A 176 24.57 -4.09 8.05
CA MET A 176 24.80 -4.78 6.77
C MET A 176 24.43 -6.26 6.84
N ARG A 177 24.74 -6.96 7.93
CA ARG A 177 24.30 -8.36 8.11
C ARG A 177 22.78 -8.50 8.20
N HIS A 178 22.06 -7.47 8.61
CA HIS A 178 20.59 -7.52 8.61
C HIS A 178 19.99 -7.20 7.23
N ARG A 179 20.65 -6.33 6.45
CA ARG A 179 20.15 -5.88 5.13
C ARG A 179 20.63 -6.73 3.95
N CYS A 180 21.84 -7.26 3.97
CA CYS A 180 22.43 -8.02 2.87
C CYS A 180 22.25 -9.54 3.00
N ARG A 181 21.96 -10.06 4.21
CA ARG A 181 21.77 -11.50 4.45
C ARG A 181 20.55 -12.11 3.74
N PRO A 182 19.43 -11.40 3.51
CA PRO A 182 18.34 -11.94 2.70
C PRO A 182 18.70 -12.15 1.23
N ILE A 183 19.74 -11.47 0.73
CA ILE A 183 20.10 -11.49 -0.70
C ILE A 183 21.06 -12.65 -1.02
N PHE A 184 21.85 -13.11 -0.04
CA PHE A 184 22.96 -14.06 -0.28
C PHE A 184 22.83 -15.43 0.41
N VAL A 185 21.75 -15.71 1.12
CA VAL A 185 21.56 -17.03 1.77
C VAL A 185 20.48 -17.82 1.03
N HIS A 186 20.82 -18.34 -0.15
CA HIS A 186 20.07 -19.38 -0.87
C HIS A 186 20.33 -20.76 -0.22
N ASN A 187 20.00 -20.91 1.06
CA ASN A 187 19.82 -22.24 1.63
C ASN A 187 18.34 -22.61 1.43
N GLU A 188 18.05 -23.71 0.76
CA GLU A 188 16.67 -24.15 0.50
C GLU A 188 15.83 -24.21 1.79
N ALA A 189 16.44 -24.54 2.93
CA ALA A 189 15.78 -24.56 4.23
C ALA A 189 15.34 -23.16 4.71
N SER A 190 16.11 -22.09 4.42
CA SER A 190 15.69 -20.73 4.79
C SER A 190 14.54 -20.25 3.91
N LEU A 191 14.54 -20.62 2.62
CA LEU A 191 13.44 -20.32 1.72
C LEU A 191 12.13 -20.99 2.17
N ARG A 192 12.18 -22.28 2.55
CA ARG A 192 11.01 -23.00 3.09
C ARG A 192 10.47 -22.36 4.36
N ARG A 193 11.35 -21.95 5.30
CA ARG A 193 10.94 -21.24 6.52
C ARG A 193 10.28 -19.89 6.19
N GLN A 194 10.81 -19.17 5.21
CA GLN A 194 10.27 -17.88 4.81
C GLN A 194 8.91 -18.03 4.11
N GLN A 195 8.76 -19.03 3.24
CA GLN A 195 7.47 -19.38 2.63
C GLN A 195 6.44 -19.80 3.69
N ALA A 196 6.82 -20.63 4.66
CA ALA A 196 5.95 -21.00 5.78
C ALA A 196 5.51 -19.76 6.58
N LYS A 197 6.42 -18.81 6.83
CA LYS A 197 6.10 -17.55 7.49
C LYS A 197 5.15 -16.67 6.67
N TYR A 198 5.34 -16.59 5.36
CA TYR A 198 4.42 -15.86 4.49
C TYR A 198 3.02 -16.47 4.48
N LYS A 199 2.91 -17.80 4.37
CA LYS A 199 1.64 -18.52 4.46
C LYS A 199 0.95 -18.29 5.82
N ALA A 200 1.69 -18.36 6.92
CA ALA A 200 1.15 -18.07 8.25
C ALA A 200 0.65 -16.61 8.36
N ASN A 201 1.40 -15.64 7.83
CA ASN A 201 0.98 -14.24 7.81
C ASN A 201 -0.23 -14.00 6.91
N GLU A 202 -0.35 -14.73 5.81
CA GLU A 202 -1.50 -14.67 4.91
C GLU A 202 -2.78 -15.14 5.61
N LEU A 203 -2.72 -16.26 6.33
CA LEU A 203 -3.84 -16.75 7.15
C LEU A 203 -4.25 -15.74 8.23
N ILE A 204 -3.29 -15.08 8.88
CA ILE A 204 -3.59 -14.02 9.87
C ILE A 204 -4.28 -12.83 9.19
N ARG A 205 -3.84 -12.44 7.99
CA ARG A 205 -4.43 -11.34 7.22
C ARG A 205 -5.85 -11.68 6.77
N GLU A 206 -6.08 -12.91 6.32
CA GLU A 206 -7.41 -13.41 5.96
C GLU A 206 -8.35 -13.41 7.15
N ALA A 207 -7.92 -13.91 8.31
CA ALA A 207 -8.70 -13.89 9.54
C ALA A 207 -9.08 -12.45 9.97
N HIS A 208 -8.13 -11.51 9.90
CA HIS A 208 -8.40 -10.11 10.20
C HIS A 208 -9.37 -9.48 9.19
N ASN A 209 -9.27 -9.85 7.92
CA ASN A 209 -10.18 -9.38 6.88
C ASN A 209 -11.61 -9.91 7.13
N GLN A 210 -11.75 -11.19 7.47
CA GLN A 210 -13.04 -11.79 7.84
C GLN A 210 -13.65 -11.09 9.06
N GLN A 211 -12.88 -10.86 10.12
CA GLN A 211 -13.35 -10.12 11.30
C GLN A 211 -13.81 -8.70 10.95
N ASN A 212 -13.09 -8.02 10.06
CA ASN A 212 -13.52 -6.70 9.59
C ASN A 212 -14.84 -6.80 8.81
N ILE A 213 -14.97 -7.73 7.88
CA ILE A 213 -16.19 -7.95 7.11
C ILE A 213 -17.37 -8.19 8.06
N GLU A 214 -17.23 -9.10 9.03
CA GLU A 214 -18.27 -9.36 10.04
C GLU A 214 -18.65 -8.11 10.83
N LYS A 215 -17.66 -7.32 11.25
CA LYS A 215 -17.88 -6.07 11.98
C LYS A 215 -18.67 -5.05 11.13
N TRP A 216 -18.31 -4.90 9.86
CA TRP A 216 -18.99 -3.99 8.93
C TRP A 216 -20.41 -4.47 8.60
N THR A 217 -20.60 -5.77 8.41
CA THR A 217 -21.92 -6.37 8.18
C THR A 217 -22.83 -6.17 9.37
N ARG A 218 -22.36 -6.46 10.59
CA ARG A 218 -23.13 -6.24 11.83
C ARG A 218 -23.50 -4.77 12.02
N ALA A 219 -22.57 -3.86 11.74
CA ALA A 219 -22.84 -2.42 11.81
C ALA A 219 -23.91 -1.99 10.80
N ARG A 220 -23.91 -2.56 9.60
CA ARG A 220 -24.93 -2.28 8.57
C ARG A 220 -26.30 -2.82 8.97
N GLU A 221 -26.38 -4.04 9.49
CA GLU A 221 -27.60 -4.64 10.02
C GLU A 221 -28.19 -3.81 11.18
N GLU A 222 -27.35 -3.32 12.10
CA GLU A 222 -27.81 -2.46 13.19
C GLU A 222 -28.40 -1.13 12.69
N VAL A 223 -27.79 -0.53 11.66
CA VAL A 223 -28.31 0.69 11.02
C VAL A 223 -29.65 0.43 10.32
N GLU A 224 -29.79 -0.70 9.63
CA GLU A 224 -31.05 -1.10 8.97
C GLU A 224 -32.14 -1.38 10.00
N LYS A 225 -31.82 -2.08 11.09
CA LYS A 225 -32.74 -2.30 12.21
C LYS A 225 -33.22 -0.98 12.81
N ARG A 226 -32.32 -0.04 13.10
CA ARG A 226 -32.68 1.30 13.60
C ARG A 226 -33.54 2.08 12.61
N ARG A 227 -33.33 1.93 11.29
CA ARG A 227 -34.19 2.55 10.27
C ARG A 227 -35.59 1.93 10.28
N GLN A 228 -35.70 0.62 10.47
CA GLN A 228 -36.98 -0.07 10.54
C GLN A 228 -37.75 0.33 11.80
N GLU A 229 -37.11 0.33 12.98
CA GLU A 229 -37.70 0.79 14.25
C GLU A 229 -38.23 2.24 14.14
N ARG A 230 -37.51 3.12 13.44
CA ARG A 230 -37.98 4.49 13.17
C ARG A 230 -39.23 4.53 12.28
N LYS A 231 -39.29 3.70 11.23
CA LYS A 231 -40.48 3.60 10.36
C LYS A 231 -41.68 3.08 11.14
N ASP A 232 -41.47 2.05 11.96
CA ASP A 232 -42.53 1.45 12.77
C ASP A 232 -43.04 2.43 13.83
N SER A 233 -42.15 3.19 14.49
CA SER A 233 -42.54 4.26 15.41
C SER A 233 -43.40 5.33 14.72
N LEU A 234 -43.00 5.80 13.53
CA LEU A 234 -43.77 6.79 12.77
C LEU A 234 -45.13 6.24 12.32
N ALA A 235 -45.21 4.96 11.96
CA ALA A 235 -46.46 4.31 11.59
C ALA A 235 -47.43 4.18 12.78
N MET A 236 -46.92 3.86 13.98
CA MET A 236 -47.72 3.82 15.20
C MET A 236 -48.22 5.21 15.60
N ASP A 237 -47.38 6.24 15.47
CA ASP A 237 -47.78 7.63 15.73
C ASP A 237 -48.83 8.12 14.72
N SER A 238 -48.71 7.73 13.44
CA SER A 238 -49.73 8.02 12.42
C SER A 238 -51.07 7.40 12.79
N LYS A 239 -51.09 6.09 13.10
CA LYS A 239 -52.32 5.38 13.52
C LYS A 239 -52.96 6.02 14.76
N ARG A 240 -52.14 6.45 15.73
CA ARG A 240 -52.63 7.11 16.95
C ARG A 240 -53.32 8.44 16.63
N LYS A 241 -52.76 9.24 15.71
CA LYS A 241 -53.38 10.50 15.26
C LYS A 241 -54.68 10.25 14.51
N ASP A 242 -54.73 9.22 13.66
CA ASP A 242 -55.95 8.85 12.94
C ASP A 242 -57.08 8.45 13.91
N THR A 243 -56.77 7.65 14.94
CA THR A 243 -57.72 7.29 16.01
C THR A 243 -58.20 8.53 16.78
N GLN A 244 -57.30 9.44 17.14
CA GLN A 244 -57.69 10.69 17.84
C GLN A 244 -58.62 11.57 16.99
N HIS A 245 -58.36 11.66 15.68
CA HIS A 245 -59.22 12.44 14.76
C HIS A 245 -60.59 11.78 14.55
N LEU A 246 -60.67 10.45 14.58
CA LEU A 246 -61.93 9.71 14.57
C LEU A 246 -62.77 9.98 15.83
N ASP A 247 -62.14 9.97 17.00
CA ASP A 247 -62.83 10.25 18.29
C ASP A 247 -63.32 11.71 18.39
N GLU A 248 -62.54 12.66 17.88
CA GLU A 248 -62.91 14.09 17.87
C GLU A 248 -64.13 14.36 16.97
N ASN A 249 -64.25 13.66 15.84
CA ASN A 249 -65.41 13.80 14.94
C ASN A 249 -66.69 13.17 15.48
N GLN A 250 -66.61 12.23 16.44
CA GLN A 250 -67.81 11.66 17.07
C GLN A 250 -68.43 12.57 18.15
N HIS A 251 -67.68 13.57 18.64
CA HIS A 251 -68.12 14.48 19.70
C HIS A 251 -68.62 15.85 19.17
N LYS A 252 -68.67 16.04 17.84
CA LYS A 252 -69.24 17.22 17.19
C LYS A 252 -70.59 16.85 16.57
#